data_AF-A0A1E1MET3-F1
#
_entry.id   AF-A0A1E1MET3-F1
#
_cell.length_a   1.000
_cell.length_b   1.000
_cell.length_c   1.000
_cell.angle_alpha   90.00
_cell.angle_beta   90.00
_cell.angle_gamma   90.00
#
_symmetry.space_group_name_H-M   'P 1'
#
loop_
_entity.id
_entity.type
_entity.pdbx_description
1 polymer ?
#
loop_
_entity_poly.entity_id
_entity_poly.type
_entity_poly.pdbx_seq_one_letter_code
_entity_poly.pdbx_strand_id
1 'polypeptide(L)'
;MLPITPFLLLVATTLAVATPLTTRDTGTDLLITDLLRLDRAIRTITYAAGNYTGGAEGYKAIRESFAETNRTNRIAYYDAMTIAPQNVKDSKAIIAVVSHPITPDITDAVNALIAKKSLIDAAGFMKETAAGLNLISYDHDTLSLIAVAPKLALATVPSAAVPVLAIDLTWREGVLAFGGVPLAPITM
;
A
#
# COMPACT_ATOMS: atom_id res chain seq x y z
N MET A 1 -32.08 27.98 -76.09
CA MET A 1 -31.47 28.61 -74.89
C MET A 1 -32.13 27.97 -73.67
N LEU A 2 -31.39 27.15 -72.93
CA LEU A 2 -31.81 26.59 -71.64
C LEU A 2 -30.60 26.77 -70.69
N PRO A 3 -30.74 27.44 -69.54
CA PRO A 3 -29.63 27.51 -68.59
C PRO A 3 -29.64 26.25 -67.72
N ILE A 4 -28.53 25.52 -67.72
CA ILE A 4 -28.25 24.43 -66.78
C ILE A 4 -27.63 25.07 -65.53
N THR A 5 -28.37 25.06 -64.43
CA THR A 5 -27.90 25.51 -63.11
C THR A 5 -26.95 24.46 -62.51
N PRO A 6 -25.74 24.81 -62.05
CA PRO A 6 -24.89 23.86 -61.34
C PRO A 6 -25.32 23.80 -59.87
N PHE A 7 -25.70 22.61 -59.41
CA PHE A 7 -25.98 22.32 -58.02
C PHE A 7 -24.65 22.05 -57.30
N LEU A 8 -24.19 23.01 -56.48
CA LEU A 8 -22.99 22.85 -55.63
C LEU A 8 -23.35 22.04 -54.38
N LEU A 9 -22.93 20.77 -54.36
CA LEU A 9 -23.02 19.89 -53.19
C LEU A 9 -21.83 20.18 -52.26
N LEU A 10 -22.08 20.89 -51.16
CA LEU A 10 -21.09 21.13 -50.10
C LEU A 10 -21.07 19.93 -49.16
N VAL A 11 -20.09 19.03 -49.33
CA VAL A 11 -19.86 17.91 -48.42
C VAL A 11 -19.14 18.44 -47.18
N ALA A 12 -19.87 18.60 -46.07
CA ALA A 12 -19.30 18.90 -44.76
C ALA A 12 -18.64 17.63 -44.20
N THR A 13 -17.31 17.52 -44.31
CA THR A 13 -16.54 16.48 -43.61
C THR A 13 -16.45 16.83 -42.13
N THR A 14 -17.16 16.10 -41.28
CA THR A 14 -16.99 16.15 -39.83
C THR A 14 -15.63 15.52 -39.48
N LEU A 15 -14.66 16.35 -39.10
CA LEU A 15 -13.43 15.88 -38.46
C LEU A 15 -13.79 15.36 -37.07
N ALA A 16 -14.00 14.05 -36.96
CA ALA A 16 -14.02 13.37 -35.67
C ALA A 16 -12.60 13.45 -35.08
N VAL A 17 -12.42 14.32 -34.08
CA VAL A 17 -11.17 14.36 -33.30
C VAL A 17 -11.13 13.07 -32.49
N ALA A 18 -10.40 12.08 -32.99
CA ALA A 18 -10.10 10.88 -32.22
C ALA A 18 -9.30 11.32 -30.99
N THR A 19 -9.86 11.14 -29.78
CA THR A 19 -9.06 11.27 -28.57
C THR A 19 -7.97 10.21 -28.63
N PRO A 20 -6.68 10.57 -28.47
CA PRO A 20 -5.63 9.57 -28.41
C PRO A 20 -5.96 8.58 -27.30
N LEU A 21 -5.83 7.29 -27.60
CA LEU A 21 -5.87 6.25 -26.58
C LEU A 21 -4.82 6.62 -25.54
N THR A 22 -5.26 6.99 -24.33
CA THR A 22 -4.37 7.12 -23.19
C THR A 22 -3.75 5.74 -22.98
N THR A 23 -2.47 5.62 -23.30
CA THR A 23 -1.66 4.45 -22.95
C THR A 23 -1.86 4.20 -21.45
N ARG A 24 -2.44 3.05 -21.13
CA ARG A 24 -2.62 2.59 -19.76
C ARG A 24 -1.23 2.56 -19.10
N ASP A 25 -1.07 3.28 -17.99
CA ASP A 25 0.20 3.32 -17.29
C ASP A 25 0.44 1.98 -16.60
N THR A 26 1.39 1.21 -17.12
CA THR A 26 1.79 -0.08 -16.54
C THR A 26 2.33 0.07 -15.12
N GLY A 27 2.77 1.27 -14.73
CA GLY A 27 3.23 1.58 -13.38
C GLY A 27 2.12 1.55 -12.34
N THR A 28 0.90 2.01 -12.66
CA THR A 28 -0.24 1.93 -11.73
C THR A 28 -0.57 0.48 -11.40
N ASP A 29 -0.66 -0.37 -12.43
CA ASP A 29 -1.02 -1.77 -12.26
C ASP A 29 0.04 -2.56 -11.49
N LEU A 30 1.32 -2.27 -11.77
CA LEU A 30 2.44 -2.84 -11.03
C LEU A 30 2.32 -2.49 -9.54
N LEU A 31 2.21 -1.20 -9.22
CA LEU A 31 2.12 -0.75 -7.83
C LEU A 31 0.87 -1.31 -7.12
N ILE A 32 -0.29 -1.31 -7.76
CA ILE A 32 -1.50 -1.92 -7.17
C ILE A 32 -1.30 -3.42 -6.93
N THR A 33 -0.66 -4.13 -7.86
CA THR A 33 -0.38 -5.56 -7.71
C THR A 33 0.53 -5.82 -6.52
N ASP A 34 1.56 -5.00 -6.32
CA ASP A 34 2.50 -5.14 -5.21
C ASP A 34 1.89 -4.73 -3.87
N LEU A 35 1.07 -3.69 -3.84
CA LEU A 35 0.27 -3.33 -2.66
C LEU A 35 -0.68 -4.46 -2.26
N LEU A 36 -1.35 -5.10 -3.22
CA LEU A 36 -2.19 -6.26 -2.96
C LEU A 36 -1.38 -7.49 -2.55
N ARG A 37 -0.12 -7.64 -2.98
CA ARG A 37 0.78 -8.69 -2.47
C ARG A 37 1.16 -8.42 -1.02
N LEU A 38 1.49 -7.17 -0.71
CA LEU A 38 1.83 -6.72 0.64
C LEU A 38 0.66 -6.94 1.60
N ASP A 39 -0.56 -6.63 1.17
CA ASP A 39 -1.79 -6.95 1.89
C ASP A 39 -1.87 -8.44 2.27
N ARG A 40 -1.65 -9.34 1.29
CA ARG A 40 -1.66 -10.79 1.57
C ARG A 40 -0.57 -11.18 2.56
N ALA A 41 0.62 -10.59 2.48
CA ALA A 41 1.71 -10.83 3.43
C ALA A 41 1.31 -10.36 4.85
N ILE A 42 0.70 -9.19 4.99
CA ILE A 42 0.19 -8.68 6.28
C ILE A 42 -0.84 -9.64 6.88
N ARG A 43 -1.78 -10.16 6.08
CA ARG A 43 -2.77 -11.14 6.56
C ARG A 43 -2.14 -12.45 7.06
N THR A 44 -0.90 -12.77 6.65
CA THR A 44 -0.16 -13.91 7.25
C THR A 44 0.26 -13.64 8.69
N ILE A 45 0.44 -12.38 9.11
CA ILE A 45 0.64 -12.00 10.51
C ILE A 45 -0.61 -12.33 11.31
N THR A 46 -1.79 -11.89 10.84
CA THR A 46 -3.08 -12.20 11.47
C THR A 46 -3.28 -13.71 11.63
N TYR A 47 -3.00 -14.47 10.57
CA TYR A 47 -3.10 -15.94 10.60
C TYR A 47 -2.12 -16.57 11.58
N ALA A 48 -0.84 -16.16 11.57
CA ALA A 48 0.17 -16.70 12.48
C ALA A 48 -0.16 -16.38 13.94
N ALA A 49 -0.54 -15.14 14.24
CA ALA A 49 -0.94 -14.73 15.57
C ALA A 49 -2.19 -15.48 16.05
N GLY A 50 -3.23 -15.59 15.21
CA GLY A 50 -4.46 -16.33 15.52
C GLY A 50 -4.19 -17.77 15.95
N ASN A 51 -3.29 -18.46 15.24
CA ASN A 51 -2.92 -19.86 15.51
C ASN A 51 -1.84 -20.03 16.60
N TYR A 52 -1.23 -18.95 17.08
CA TYR A 52 -0.18 -19.06 18.09
C TYR A 52 -0.77 -19.46 19.46
N THR A 53 -0.28 -20.58 20.02
CA THR A 53 -0.70 -21.12 21.32
C THR A 53 0.38 -21.04 22.40
N GLY A 54 1.50 -20.36 22.13
CA GLY A 54 2.64 -20.24 23.06
C GLY A 54 3.87 -21.05 22.62
N GLY A 55 5.00 -20.78 23.28
CA GLY A 55 6.27 -21.48 23.07
C GLY A 55 7.09 -21.00 21.87
N ALA A 56 8.39 -21.28 21.89
CA ALA A 56 9.33 -20.81 20.86
C ALA A 56 9.05 -21.38 19.46
N GLU A 57 8.69 -22.65 19.37
CA GLU A 57 8.34 -23.29 18.09
C GLU A 57 7.10 -22.65 17.46
N GLY A 58 6.07 -22.35 18.27
CA GLY A 58 4.87 -21.66 17.79
C GLY A 58 5.15 -20.24 17.30
N TYR A 59 6.10 -19.54 17.92
CA TYR A 59 6.45 -18.17 17.56
C TYR A 59 7.14 -18.07 16.19
N LYS A 60 7.72 -19.17 15.67
CA LYS A 60 8.38 -19.21 14.37
C LYS A 60 7.49 -18.67 13.24
N ALA A 61 6.20 -19.01 13.23
CA ALA A 61 5.28 -18.54 12.20
C ALA A 61 5.07 -17.01 12.23
N ILE A 62 5.09 -16.39 13.42
CA ILE A 62 5.01 -14.92 13.56
C ILE A 62 6.28 -14.26 13.03
N ARG A 63 7.45 -14.82 13.35
CA ARG A 63 8.74 -14.34 12.82
C ARG A 63 8.77 -14.39 11.29
N GLU A 64 8.31 -15.49 10.72
CA GLU A 64 8.28 -15.70 9.26
C GLU A 64 7.31 -14.73 8.55
N SER A 65 6.16 -14.43 9.15
CA SER A 65 5.20 -13.47 8.58
C SER A 65 5.73 -12.02 8.60
N PHE A 66 6.49 -11.63 9.64
CA PHE A 66 7.21 -10.36 9.64
C PHE A 66 8.25 -10.30 8.52
N ALA A 67 9.05 -11.35 8.36
CA ALA A 67 10.06 -11.40 7.30
C ALA A 67 9.44 -11.31 5.90
N GLU A 68 8.31 -11.98 5.67
CA GLU A 68 7.57 -11.93 4.40
C GLU A 68 6.97 -10.55 4.14
N THR A 69 6.42 -9.90 5.17
CA THR A 69 5.86 -8.55 5.06
C THR A 69 6.94 -7.54 4.69
N ASN A 70 8.08 -7.54 5.39
CA ASN A 70 9.21 -6.65 5.08
C ASN A 70 9.77 -6.90 3.67
N ARG A 71 9.94 -8.18 3.28
CA ARG A 71 10.39 -8.53 1.92
C ARG A 71 9.44 -7.98 0.86
N THR A 72 8.14 -8.18 1.03
CA THR A 72 7.13 -7.75 0.06
C THR A 72 7.03 -6.23 0.00
N ASN A 73 7.13 -5.55 1.15
CA ASN A 73 7.20 -4.10 1.21
C ASN A 73 8.43 -3.59 0.43
N ARG A 74 9.60 -4.19 0.65
CA ARG A 74 10.83 -3.78 -0.03
C ARG A 74 10.79 -3.97 -1.55
N ILE A 75 10.11 -5.01 -2.03
CA ILE A 75 9.83 -5.19 -3.46
C ILE A 75 8.95 -4.05 -3.98
N ALA A 76 7.82 -3.79 -3.31
CA ALA A 76 6.92 -2.68 -3.67
C ALA A 76 7.64 -1.32 -3.66
N TYR A 77 8.56 -1.09 -2.72
CA TYR A 77 9.39 0.10 -2.65
C TYR A 77 10.24 0.25 -3.92
N TYR A 78 10.98 -0.79 -4.31
CA TYR A 78 11.84 -0.70 -5.49
C TYR A 78 11.03 -0.52 -6.77
N ASP A 79 9.91 -1.22 -6.92
CA ASP A 79 9.05 -1.08 -8.09
C ASP A 79 8.42 0.33 -8.15
N ALA A 80 7.90 0.84 -7.02
CA ALA A 80 7.39 2.21 -6.92
C ALA A 80 8.43 3.27 -7.27
N MET A 81 9.71 3.07 -6.94
CA MET A 81 10.77 4.01 -7.32
C MET A 81 10.91 4.14 -8.85
N THR A 82 10.59 3.09 -9.60
CA THR A 82 10.75 3.05 -11.07
C THR A 82 9.56 3.58 -11.86
N ILE A 83 8.37 3.68 -11.25
CA ILE A 83 7.17 4.13 -11.98
C ILE A 83 7.20 5.63 -12.26
N ALA A 84 6.50 6.04 -13.31
CA ALA A 84 6.31 7.45 -13.65
C ALA A 84 5.34 8.14 -12.68
N PRO A 85 5.30 9.48 -12.62
CA PRO A 85 4.23 10.20 -11.94
C PRO A 85 2.84 9.83 -12.52
N GLN A 86 1.89 9.60 -11.63
CA GLN A 86 0.56 9.11 -11.88
C GLN A 86 -0.42 10.28 -12.09
N ASN A 87 -1.45 10.06 -12.91
CA ASN A 87 -2.55 11.01 -13.02
C ASN A 87 -3.52 10.89 -11.82
N VAL A 88 -4.52 11.79 -11.75
CA VAL A 88 -5.48 11.83 -10.64
C VAL A 88 -6.31 10.55 -10.52
N LYS A 89 -6.72 9.94 -11.64
CA LYS A 89 -7.53 8.72 -11.63
C LYS A 89 -6.74 7.55 -11.05
N ASP A 90 -5.52 7.37 -11.52
CA ASP A 90 -4.64 6.27 -11.12
C ASP A 90 -4.16 6.44 -9.68
N SER A 91 -3.86 7.67 -9.27
CA SER A 91 -3.56 8.00 -7.87
C SER A 91 -4.71 7.64 -6.94
N LYS A 92 -5.97 7.92 -7.32
CA LYS A 92 -7.15 7.53 -6.54
C LYS A 92 -7.30 6.00 -6.45
N ALA A 93 -6.96 5.26 -7.50
CA ALA A 93 -6.99 3.80 -7.47
C ALA A 93 -5.94 3.22 -6.50
N ILE A 94 -4.72 3.77 -6.50
CA ILE A 94 -3.68 3.42 -5.53
C ILE A 94 -4.16 3.71 -4.10
N ILE A 95 -4.68 4.92 -3.84
CA ILE A 95 -5.18 5.33 -2.52
C ILE A 95 -6.34 4.44 -2.05
N ALA A 96 -7.22 4.02 -2.97
CA ALA A 96 -8.33 3.14 -2.64
C ALA A 96 -7.82 1.80 -2.08
N VAL A 97 -6.80 1.20 -2.68
CA VAL A 97 -6.18 -0.06 -2.20
C VAL A 97 -5.52 0.11 -0.83
N VAL A 98 -4.81 1.22 -0.62
CA VAL A 98 -4.18 1.52 0.68
C VAL A 98 -5.25 1.71 1.77
N SER A 99 -6.34 2.40 1.43
CA SER A 99 -7.47 2.60 2.35
C SER A 99 -8.23 1.29 2.62
N HIS A 100 -8.44 0.47 1.59
CA HIS A 100 -9.08 -0.83 1.67
C HIS A 100 -8.61 -1.73 0.51
N PRO A 101 -8.03 -2.92 0.78
CA PRO A 101 -8.11 -3.66 2.05
C PRO A 101 -7.03 -3.37 3.09
N ILE A 102 -5.93 -2.71 2.73
CA ILE A 102 -4.69 -2.71 3.54
C ILE A 102 -4.86 -2.13 4.94
N THR A 103 -5.48 -0.96 5.07
CA THR A 103 -5.57 -0.28 6.39
C THR A 103 -6.33 -1.14 7.43
N PRO A 104 -7.53 -1.69 7.14
CA PRO A 104 -8.18 -2.67 8.00
C PRO A 104 -7.33 -3.90 8.32
N ASP A 105 -6.70 -4.52 7.32
CA ASP A 105 -5.94 -5.76 7.53
C ASP A 105 -4.70 -5.57 8.41
N ILE A 106 -4.08 -4.38 8.37
CA ILE A 106 -3.01 -3.98 9.30
C ILE A 106 -3.55 -3.86 10.73
N THR A 107 -4.74 -3.27 10.89
CA THR A 107 -5.40 -3.15 12.20
C THR A 107 -5.68 -4.52 12.79
N ASP A 108 -6.20 -5.45 11.98
CA ASP A 108 -6.46 -6.82 12.39
C ASP A 108 -5.17 -7.58 12.75
N ALA A 109 -4.09 -7.38 11.99
CA ALA A 109 -2.79 -8.00 12.28
C ALA A 109 -2.21 -7.54 13.62
N VAL A 110 -2.22 -6.23 13.89
CA VAL A 110 -1.73 -5.68 15.16
C VAL A 110 -2.61 -6.14 16.33
N ASN A 111 -3.93 -6.08 16.18
CA ASN A 111 -4.86 -6.56 17.21
C ASN A 111 -4.67 -8.05 17.51
N ALA A 112 -4.46 -8.88 16.49
CA ALA A 112 -4.23 -10.31 16.66
C ALA A 112 -2.93 -10.60 17.45
N LEU A 113 -1.87 -9.83 17.20
CA LEU A 113 -0.63 -9.93 17.98
C LEU A 113 -0.85 -9.49 19.44
N ILE A 114 -1.48 -8.34 19.66
CA ILE A 114 -1.76 -7.82 21.01
C ILE A 114 -2.60 -8.81 21.82
N ALA A 115 -3.59 -9.46 21.20
CA ALA A 115 -4.38 -10.51 21.84
C ALA A 115 -3.53 -11.71 22.33
N LYS A 116 -2.34 -11.92 21.75
CA LYS A 116 -1.39 -12.98 22.12
C LYS A 116 -0.24 -12.49 22.98
N LYS A 117 -0.26 -11.23 23.43
CA LYS A 117 0.83 -10.59 24.17
C LYS A 117 1.32 -11.42 25.36
N SER A 118 0.42 -11.98 26.19
CA SER A 118 0.81 -12.79 27.35
C SER A 118 1.57 -14.06 26.97
N LEU A 119 1.19 -14.73 25.87
CA LEU A 119 1.86 -15.93 25.37
C LEU A 119 3.21 -15.59 24.71
N ILE A 120 3.30 -14.43 24.06
CA ILE A 120 4.55 -13.92 23.48
C ILE A 120 5.53 -13.55 24.59
N ASP A 121 5.04 -12.95 25.69
CA ASP A 121 5.82 -12.62 26.88
C ASP A 121 6.33 -13.85 27.62
N ALA A 122 5.44 -14.82 27.88
CA ALA A 122 5.81 -16.09 28.49
C ALA A 122 6.88 -16.85 27.68
N ALA A 123 6.91 -16.66 26.36
CA ALA A 123 7.92 -17.24 25.47
C ALA A 123 9.19 -16.39 25.31
N GLY A 124 9.24 -15.18 25.88
CA GLY A 124 10.41 -14.31 25.86
C GLY A 124 10.58 -13.46 24.59
N PHE A 125 9.56 -13.33 23.75
CA PHE A 125 9.66 -12.69 22.42
C PHE A 125 9.08 -11.26 22.35
N MET A 126 8.84 -10.60 23.48
CA MET A 126 8.33 -9.21 23.50
C MET A 126 9.23 -8.26 22.69
N LYS A 127 10.53 -8.24 22.99
CA LYS A 127 11.50 -7.37 22.29
C LYS A 127 11.61 -7.68 20.81
N GLU A 128 11.58 -8.95 20.45
CA GLU A 128 11.64 -9.37 19.05
C GLU A 128 10.38 -8.95 18.28
N THR A 129 9.21 -9.10 18.90
CA THR A 129 7.93 -8.66 18.30
C THR A 129 7.92 -7.16 18.08
N ALA A 130 8.35 -6.38 19.08
CA ALA A 130 8.48 -4.93 18.95
C ALA A 130 9.46 -4.54 17.84
N ALA A 131 10.60 -5.22 17.73
CA ALA A 131 11.59 -4.96 16.68
C ALA A 131 11.05 -5.29 15.28
N GLY A 132 10.32 -6.41 15.12
CA GLY A 132 9.69 -6.79 13.87
C GLY A 132 8.65 -5.76 13.39
N LEU A 133 7.80 -5.29 14.30
CA LEU A 133 6.82 -4.25 14.01
C LEU A 133 7.47 -2.91 13.70
N ASN A 134 8.56 -2.54 14.38
CA ASN A 134 9.33 -1.34 14.06
C ASN A 134 9.93 -1.38 12.65
N LEU A 135 10.45 -2.54 12.23
CA LEU A 135 10.98 -2.70 10.88
C LEU A 135 9.87 -2.55 9.83
N ILE A 136 8.70 -3.15 10.06
CA ILE A 136 7.53 -2.98 9.18
C ILE A 136 7.09 -1.51 9.13
N SER A 137 7.07 -0.82 10.28
CA SER A 137 6.75 0.61 10.36
C SER A 137 7.73 1.46 9.55
N TYR A 138 9.03 1.18 9.64
CA TYR A 138 10.05 1.86 8.84
C TYR A 138 9.87 1.60 7.34
N ASP A 139 9.63 0.35 6.95
CA ASP A 139 9.40 -0.01 5.56
C ASP A 139 8.10 0.65 5.03
N HIS A 140 7.05 0.76 5.84
CA HIS A 140 5.84 1.55 5.52
C HIS A 140 6.14 3.02 5.26
N ASP A 141 6.90 3.67 6.14
CA ASP A 141 7.27 5.08 5.98
C ASP A 141 8.08 5.31 4.70
N THR A 142 9.06 4.45 4.43
CA THR A 142 9.89 4.58 3.22
C THR A 142 9.10 4.29 1.94
N LEU A 143 8.22 3.29 1.92
CA LEU A 143 7.34 3.01 0.79
C LEU A 143 6.38 4.18 0.56
N SER A 144 5.66 4.60 1.58
CA SER A 144 4.58 5.59 1.44
C SER A 144 5.10 6.99 1.12
N LEU A 145 6.12 7.47 1.85
CA LEU A 145 6.56 8.86 1.77
C LEU A 145 7.67 9.07 0.73
N ILE A 146 8.62 8.14 0.62
CA ILE A 146 9.76 8.31 -0.28
C ILE A 146 9.46 7.77 -1.67
N ALA A 147 8.85 6.59 -1.76
CA ALA A 147 8.65 5.93 -3.05
C ALA A 147 7.31 6.28 -3.72
N VAL A 148 6.19 6.26 -2.99
CA VAL A 148 4.85 6.42 -3.56
C VAL A 148 4.39 7.88 -3.62
N ALA A 149 4.52 8.65 -2.53
CA ALA A 149 4.00 10.02 -2.49
C ALA A 149 4.49 10.93 -3.64
N PRO A 150 5.77 10.90 -4.06
CA PRO A 150 6.23 11.69 -5.21
C PRO A 150 5.63 11.26 -6.56
N LYS A 151 5.02 10.08 -6.62
CA LYS A 151 4.37 9.55 -7.82
C LYS A 151 2.91 9.93 -7.88
N LEU A 152 2.29 10.33 -6.78
CA LEU A 152 0.86 10.70 -6.79
C LEU A 152 0.65 12.05 -7.45
N ALA A 153 -0.52 12.21 -8.09
CA ALA A 153 -0.98 13.51 -8.51
C ALA A 153 -1.18 14.42 -7.29
N LEU A 154 -0.63 15.64 -7.34
CA LEU A 154 -0.58 16.57 -6.19
C LEU A 154 -1.96 16.79 -5.52
N ALA A 155 -3.02 16.91 -6.32
CA ALA A 155 -4.38 17.11 -5.83
C ALA A 155 -4.93 15.93 -4.99
N THR A 156 -4.28 14.76 -5.02
CA THR A 156 -4.70 13.55 -4.30
C THR A 156 -3.89 13.29 -3.04
N VAL A 157 -2.75 13.98 -2.85
CA VAL A 157 -1.86 13.80 -1.69
C VAL A 157 -2.59 13.98 -0.35
N PRO A 158 -3.46 15.00 -0.15
CA PRO A 158 -4.21 15.13 1.10
C PRO A 158 -5.11 13.91 1.41
N SER A 159 -5.70 13.29 0.39
CA SER A 159 -6.51 12.08 0.56
C SER A 159 -5.66 10.85 0.85
N ALA A 160 -4.44 10.77 0.30
CA ALA A 160 -3.49 9.69 0.58
C ALA A 160 -2.96 9.74 2.02
N ALA A 161 -2.82 10.94 2.59
CA ALA A 161 -2.26 11.12 3.94
C ALA A 161 -3.11 10.46 5.04
N VAL A 162 -4.43 10.38 4.86
CA VAL A 162 -5.35 9.81 5.87
C VAL A 162 -5.06 8.33 6.14
N PRO A 163 -5.14 7.41 5.16
CA PRO A 163 -4.83 6.00 5.40
C PRO A 163 -3.34 5.78 5.73
N VAL A 164 -2.41 6.57 5.18
CA VAL A 164 -0.98 6.45 5.50
C VAL A 164 -0.72 6.74 6.98
N LEU A 165 -1.32 7.80 7.53
CA LEU A 165 -1.22 8.13 8.96
C LEU A 165 -1.87 7.07 9.83
N ALA A 166 -3.05 6.55 9.44
CA ALA A 166 -3.71 5.48 10.18
C ALA A 166 -2.81 4.25 10.30
N ILE A 167 -2.19 3.83 9.19
CA ILE A 167 -1.26 2.68 9.17
C ILE A 167 -0.04 2.93 10.07
N ASP A 168 0.59 4.11 9.95
CA ASP A 168 1.75 4.47 10.79
C ASP A 168 1.40 4.40 12.28
N LEU A 169 0.28 5.01 12.69
CA LEU A 169 -0.18 4.97 14.08
C LEU A 169 -0.46 3.54 14.57
N THR A 170 -1.08 2.70 13.74
CA THR A 170 -1.36 1.30 14.09
C THR A 170 -0.09 0.47 14.29
N TRP A 171 0.92 0.63 13.44
CA TRP A 171 2.20 -0.05 13.65
C TRP A 171 2.89 0.39 14.95
N ARG A 172 2.89 1.70 15.22
CA ARG A 172 3.44 2.28 16.46
C ARG A 172 2.72 1.77 17.70
N GLU A 173 1.39 1.66 17.65
CA GLU A 173 0.59 1.08 18.73
C GLU A 173 1.05 -0.36 19.03
N GLY A 174 1.23 -1.18 17.99
CA GLY A 174 1.78 -2.52 18.13
C GLY A 174 3.15 -2.51 18.80
N VAL A 175 4.08 -1.66 18.35
CA VAL A 175 5.43 -1.55 18.95
C VAL A 175 5.34 -1.21 20.45
N LEU A 176 4.51 -0.23 20.82
CA LEU A 176 4.30 0.17 22.21
C LEU A 176 3.70 -0.97 23.05
N ALA A 177 2.73 -1.69 22.51
CA ALA A 177 2.10 -2.82 23.19
C ALA A 177 3.11 -3.92 23.55
N PHE A 178 4.18 -4.07 22.77
CA PHE A 178 5.26 -5.02 23.03
C PHE A 178 6.46 -4.42 23.80
N GLY A 179 6.31 -3.22 24.37
CA GLY A 179 7.33 -2.56 25.20
C GLY A 179 8.49 -1.98 24.40
N GLY A 180 8.33 -1.82 23.08
CA GLY A 180 9.29 -1.14 22.23
C GLY A 180 9.14 0.38 22.24
N VAL A 181 10.15 1.06 21.71
CA VAL A 181 10.08 2.49 21.39
C VAL A 181 9.83 2.60 19.89
N PRO A 182 8.70 3.19 19.44
CA PRO A 182 8.46 3.40 18.02
C PRO A 182 9.53 4.27 17.39
N LEU A 183 9.98 3.91 16.18
CA LEU A 183 10.89 4.75 15.41
C LEU A 183 10.24 6.10 15.11
N ALA A 184 11.02 7.19 15.14
CA ALA A 184 10.49 8.50 14.78
C ALA A 184 9.91 8.45 13.33
N PRO A 185 8.76 9.08 13.07
CA PRO A 185 8.20 9.12 11.72
C PRO A 185 9.21 9.73 10.75
N ILE A 186 9.32 9.16 9.55
CA ILE A 186 9.98 9.87 8.46
C ILE A 186 9.08 11.06 8.10
N THR A 187 9.63 12.27 8.12
CA THR A 187 8.91 13.48 7.69
C THR A 187 9.50 13.97 6.37
N MET A 188 8.65 14.34 5.41
CA MET A 188 9.07 15.07 4.20
C MET A 188 9.17 16.58 4.47
#